data_AF-A0A927QKF6-F1
#
_entry.id   AF-A0A927QKF6-F1
#
_cell.length_a   1.000
_cell.length_b   1.000
_cell.length_c   1.000
_cell.angle_alpha   90.00
_cell.angle_beta   90.00
_cell.angle_gamma   90.00
#
_symmetry.space_group_name_H-M   'P 1'
#
loop_
_entity.id
_entity.type
_entity.pdbx_description
1 polymer ?
#
loop_
_entity_poly.entity_id
_entity_poly.type
_entity_poly.pdbx_seq_one_letter_code
_entity_poly.pdbx_strand_id
1 'polypeptide(L)'
;MGDDVRLMEELVAAVPEFGELYEIHVENQGEPLPHVFFGLDVTPAVVDSCLGRDPEAPDWWATLKFLERQLGRGIPGVTEVIVTSFLDQLPYRDEPGHEVVEHLGPLLSAKYRELRPSG
;
A
#
# COMPACT_ATOMS: atom_id res chain seq x y z
N MET A 1 7.48 3.39 19.43
CA MET A 1 6.83 3.52 18.11
C MET A 1 7.61 2.65 17.15
N GLY A 2 6.94 1.65 16.58
CA GLY A 2 7.58 0.70 15.66
C GLY A 2 7.88 1.35 14.30
N ASP A 3 8.76 0.71 13.53
CA ASP A 3 9.12 1.18 12.19
C ASP A 3 7.93 1.09 11.19
N ASP A 4 6.95 0.25 11.51
CA ASP A 4 5.66 0.06 10.83
C ASP A 4 4.69 1.24 11.02
N VAL A 5 4.60 1.80 12.24
CA VAL A 5 3.81 3.02 12.47
C VAL A 5 4.47 4.21 11.77
N ARG A 6 5.80 4.29 11.78
CA ARG A 6 6.53 5.34 11.04
C ARG A 6 6.28 5.25 9.53
N LEU A 7 6.09 4.06 8.99
CA LEU A 7 5.73 3.88 7.58
C LEU A 7 4.41 4.56 7.23
N MET A 8 3.40 4.51 8.10
CA MET A 8 2.11 5.18 7.89
C MET A 8 2.28 6.70 7.83
N GLU A 9 3.00 7.27 8.80
CA GLU A 9 3.25 8.72 8.84
C GLU A 9 4.10 9.19 7.65
N GLU A 10 5.12 8.42 7.28
CA GLU A 10 5.96 8.69 6.11
C GLU A 10 5.14 8.61 4.80
N LEU A 11 4.15 7.70 4.72
CA LEU A 11 3.24 7.63 3.57
C LEU A 11 2.39 8.90 3.47
N VAL A 12 1.72 9.29 4.54
CA VAL A 12 0.88 10.51 4.56
C VAL A 12 1.70 11.75 4.27
N ALA A 13 2.95 11.82 4.74
CA ALA A 13 3.85 12.92 4.41
C ALA A 13 4.25 12.94 2.93
N ALA A 14 4.34 11.78 2.28
CA ALA A 14 4.72 11.65 0.87
C ALA A 14 3.53 11.79 -0.10
N VAL A 15 2.33 11.39 0.33
CA VAL A 15 1.07 11.39 -0.41
C VAL A 15 -0.02 11.94 0.53
N PRO A 16 -0.15 13.27 0.64
CA PRO A 16 -1.04 13.93 1.60
C PRO A 16 -2.52 13.60 1.44
N GLU A 17 -2.93 13.09 0.29
CA GLU A 17 -4.29 12.62 -0.01
C GLU A 17 -4.72 11.46 0.92
N PHE A 18 -3.78 10.74 1.54
CA PHE A 18 -4.10 9.74 2.57
C PHE A 18 -4.38 10.36 3.95
N GLY A 19 -4.26 11.68 4.14
CA GLY A 19 -4.40 12.32 5.44
C GLY A 19 -5.74 12.05 6.11
N GLU A 20 -6.85 12.25 5.39
CA GLU A 20 -8.19 11.98 5.93
C GLU A 20 -8.37 10.49 6.23
N LEU A 21 -7.90 9.61 5.34
CA LEU A 21 -7.98 8.16 5.55
C LEU A 21 -7.19 7.71 6.79
N TYR A 22 -6.03 8.32 7.03
CA TYR A 22 -5.21 8.07 8.22
C TYR A 22 -5.90 8.52 9.51
N GLU A 23 -6.51 9.72 9.51
CA GLU A 23 -7.25 10.23 10.67
C GLU A 23 -8.44 9.31 11.00
N ILE A 24 -9.25 8.97 9.99
CA ILE A 24 -10.40 8.05 10.14
C ILE A 24 -9.93 6.69 10.67
N HIS A 25 -8.81 6.17 10.16
CA HIS A 25 -8.25 4.91 10.63
C HIS A 25 -7.91 4.95 12.13
N VAL A 26 -7.15 5.96 12.57
CA VAL A 26 -6.74 6.10 13.96
C VAL A 26 -7.94 6.31 14.88
N GLU A 27 -8.94 7.10 14.46
CA GLU A 27 -10.17 7.30 15.22
C GLU A 27 -10.96 6.01 15.39
N ASN A 28 -11.13 5.23 14.32
CA ASN A 28 -11.91 4.00 14.33
C ASN A 28 -11.23 2.87 15.11
N GLN A 29 -9.91 2.76 15.01
CA GLN A 29 -9.15 1.69 15.66
C GLN A 29 -8.67 2.06 17.07
N GLY A 30 -8.66 3.34 17.43
CA GLY A 30 -8.13 3.86 18.70
C GLY A 30 -6.60 3.94 18.78
N GLU A 31 -5.90 3.36 17.80
CA GLU A 31 -4.45 3.41 17.64
C GLU A 31 -4.07 3.22 16.15
N PRO A 32 -2.88 3.65 15.71
CA PRO A 32 -2.43 3.38 14.34
C PRO A 32 -2.08 1.89 14.18
N LEU A 33 -2.81 1.17 13.33
CA LEU A 33 -2.63 -0.25 13.03
C LEU A 33 -2.11 -0.43 11.59
N PRO A 34 -0.78 -0.56 11.38
CA PRO A 34 -0.18 -0.57 10.04
C PRO A 34 -0.73 -1.66 9.12
N HIS A 35 -0.87 -2.89 9.61
CA HIS A 35 -1.39 -3.98 8.78
C HIS A 35 -2.84 -3.74 8.33
N VAL A 36 -3.67 -3.17 9.20
CA VAL A 36 -5.06 -2.83 8.88
C VAL A 36 -5.09 -1.66 7.89
N PHE A 37 -4.30 -0.62 8.15
CA PHE A 37 -4.22 0.56 7.28
C PHE A 37 -3.75 0.19 5.87
N PHE A 38 -2.66 -0.55 5.73
CA PHE A 38 -2.15 -0.92 4.43
C PHE A 38 -3.05 -1.91 3.69
N GLY A 39 -3.70 -2.84 4.41
CA GLY A 39 -4.56 -3.86 3.80
C GLY A 39 -5.96 -3.40 3.44
N LEU A 40 -6.63 -2.71 4.36
CA LEU A 40 -8.05 -2.38 4.22
C LEU A 40 -8.31 -0.95 3.76
N ASP A 41 -7.34 -0.05 3.93
CA ASP A 41 -7.52 1.36 3.60
C ASP A 41 -6.69 1.75 2.37
N VAL A 42 -5.35 1.61 2.44
CA VAL A 42 -4.43 2.03 1.36
C VAL A 42 -4.58 1.18 0.10
N THR A 43 -4.62 -0.16 0.22
CA THR A 43 -4.66 -1.03 -0.96
C THR A 43 -5.91 -0.79 -1.82
N PRO A 44 -7.14 -0.76 -1.25
CA PRO A 44 -8.33 -0.43 -2.03
C PRO A 44 -8.27 0.97 -2.65
N ALA A 45 -7.79 1.98 -1.91
CA ALA A 45 -7.65 3.34 -2.44
C ALA A 45 -6.69 3.42 -3.64
N VAL A 46 -5.56 2.70 -3.59
CA VAL A 46 -4.60 2.60 -4.70
C VAL A 46 -5.25 1.91 -5.91
N VAL A 47 -6.00 0.84 -5.69
CA VAL A 47 -6.69 0.09 -6.75
C VAL A 47 -7.78 0.94 -7.42
N ASP A 48 -8.62 1.62 -6.63
CA ASP A 48 -9.68 2.48 -7.14
C ASP A 48 -9.15 3.71 -7.89
N SER A 49 -8.05 4.28 -7.39
CA SER A 49 -7.31 5.35 -8.06
C SER A 49 -6.72 4.89 -9.39
N CYS A 50 -6.14 3.68 -9.45
CA CYS A 50 -5.63 3.08 -10.69
C CYS A 50 -6.73 2.87 -11.74
N LEU A 51 -7.95 2.54 -11.30
CA LEU A 51 -9.13 2.39 -12.15
C LEU A 51 -9.74 3.73 -12.61
N GLY A 52 -9.22 4.87 -12.11
CA GLY A 52 -9.72 6.21 -12.44
C GLY A 52 -11.14 6.46 -11.93
N ARG A 53 -11.56 5.77 -10.86
CA ARG A 53 -12.93 5.84 -10.33
C ARG A 53 -13.22 7.10 -9.54
N ASP A 54 -12.18 7.73 -8.99
CA ASP A 54 -12.31 8.90 -8.14
C ASP A 54 -11.18 9.91 -8.43
N PRO A 55 -11.52 11.15 -8.83
CA PRO A 55 -10.54 12.21 -9.09
C PRO A 55 -9.88 12.78 -7.82
N GLU A 56 -10.44 12.53 -6.64
CA GLU A 56 -9.86 12.90 -5.34
C GLU A 56 -9.07 11.73 -4.72
N ALA A 57 -8.98 10.59 -5.40
CA ALA A 57 -8.27 9.43 -4.90
C ALA A 57 -6.76 9.72 -4.75
N PRO A 58 -6.08 9.10 -3.77
CA PRO A 58 -4.64 9.22 -3.61
C PRO A 58 -3.88 8.86 -4.88
N ASP A 59 -2.76 9.54 -5.15
CA ASP A 59 -1.93 9.23 -6.32
C ASP A 59 -1.33 7.82 -6.19
N TRP A 60 -1.93 6.87 -6.91
CA TRP A 60 -1.53 5.47 -6.88
C TRP A 60 -0.09 5.28 -7.37
N TRP A 61 0.36 6.07 -8.34
CA TRP A 61 1.71 5.99 -8.89
C TRP A 61 2.76 6.52 -7.91
N ALA A 62 2.46 7.63 -7.24
CA ALA A 62 3.29 8.14 -6.15
C ALA A 62 3.36 7.14 -4.99
N THR A 63 2.24 6.48 -4.68
CA THR A 63 2.16 5.45 -3.63
C THR A 63 3.04 4.24 -3.95
N LEU A 64 2.96 3.68 -5.16
CA LEU A 64 3.82 2.57 -5.58
C LEU A 64 5.31 2.94 -5.53
N LYS A 65 5.66 4.16 -5.96
CA LYS A 65 7.04 4.66 -5.86
C LYS A 65 7.51 4.81 -4.42
N PHE A 66 6.65 5.26 -3.52
CA PHE A 66 6.95 5.33 -2.10
C PHE A 66 7.23 3.94 -1.54
N LEU A 67 6.32 2.98 -1.78
CA LEU A 67 6.46 1.60 -1.30
C LEU A 67 7.71 0.89 -1.83
N GLU A 68 8.05 1.10 -3.11
CA GLU A 68 9.28 0.56 -3.70
C GLU A 68 10.53 1.07 -2.98
N ARG A 69 10.57 2.37 -2.66
CA ARG A 69 11.69 2.97 -1.92
C ARG A 69 11.77 2.44 -0.49
N GLN A 70 10.62 2.27 0.17
CA GLN A 70 10.55 1.75 1.53
C GLN A 70 11.01 0.29 1.60
N LEU A 71 10.57 -0.53 0.64
CA LEU A 71 11.01 -1.91 0.51
C LEU A 71 12.54 -1.99 0.29
N GLY A 72 13.11 -1.09 -0.51
CA GLY A 72 14.54 -0.98 -0.73
C GLY A 72 15.39 -0.67 0.51
N ARG A 73 14.78 -0.16 1.59
CA ARG A 73 15.48 0.05 2.88
C ARG A 73 15.73 -1.25 3.64
N GLY A 74 15.02 -2.33 3.31
CA GLY A 74 15.21 -3.65 3.94
C GLY A 74 14.90 -3.71 5.44
N ILE A 75 14.08 -2.78 5.95
CA ILE A 75 13.67 -2.77 7.36
C ILE A 75 12.66 -3.92 7.56
N PRO A 76 12.88 -4.86 8.50
CA PRO A 76 12.05 -6.06 8.61
C PRO A 76 10.55 -5.78 8.79
N GLY A 77 10.15 -4.92 9.76
CA GLY A 77 8.74 -4.63 10.01
C GLY A 77 8.05 -3.89 8.87
N VAL A 78 8.77 -2.98 8.19
CA VAL A 78 8.27 -2.31 6.97
C VAL A 78 8.09 -3.31 5.83
N THR A 79 9.07 -4.19 5.63
CA THR A 79 9.03 -5.23 4.60
C THR A 79 7.86 -6.17 4.83
N GLU A 80 7.62 -6.55 6.08
CA GLU A 80 6.49 -7.39 6.48
C GLU A 80 5.17 -6.74 6.09
N VAL A 81 4.90 -5.51 6.53
CA VAL A 81 3.66 -4.77 6.20
C VAL A 81 3.45 -4.64 4.69
N ILE A 82 4.50 -4.27 3.94
CA ILE A 82 4.40 -4.13 2.48
C ILE A 82 4.04 -5.47 1.82
N VAL A 83 4.64 -6.57 2.25
CA VAL A 83 4.40 -7.88 1.63
C VAL A 83 3.05 -8.44 2.04
N THR A 84 2.73 -8.47 3.34
CA THR A 84 1.56 -9.18 3.87
C THR A 84 0.28 -8.35 3.85
N SER A 85 0.38 -7.01 3.81
CA SER A 85 -0.79 -6.13 3.86
C SER A 85 -0.99 -5.32 2.61
N PHE A 86 0.04 -5.02 1.82
CA PHE A 86 -0.16 -4.36 0.52
C PHE A 86 -0.17 -5.38 -0.62
N LEU A 87 0.96 -6.07 -0.86
CA LEU A 87 1.10 -6.97 -2.01
C LEU A 87 0.14 -8.16 -1.94
N ASP A 88 -0.08 -8.74 -0.76
CA ASP A 88 -1.01 -9.86 -0.57
C ASP A 88 -2.48 -9.46 -0.75
N GLN A 89 -2.80 -8.18 -0.66
CA GLN A 89 -4.15 -7.65 -0.82
C GLN A 89 -4.41 -7.11 -2.23
N LEU A 90 -3.43 -7.15 -3.14
CA LEU A 90 -3.64 -6.74 -4.52
C LEU A 90 -4.64 -7.67 -5.24
N PRO A 91 -5.42 -7.16 -6.20
CA PRO A 91 -6.40 -7.97 -6.92
C PRO A 91 -5.78 -9.17 -7.65
N TYR A 92 -6.53 -10.27 -7.75
CA TYR A 92 -6.20 -11.41 -8.61
C TYR A 92 -6.42 -11.07 -10.09
N ARG A 93 -5.87 -11.89 -10.99
CA ARG A 93 -5.88 -11.63 -12.45
C ARG A 93 -7.27 -11.36 -13.04
N ASP A 94 -8.29 -11.99 -12.50
CA ASP A 94 -9.68 -11.88 -12.94
C ASP A 94 -10.49 -10.81 -12.19
N GLU A 95 -9.86 -10.09 -11.25
CA GLU A 95 -10.47 -9.02 -10.47
C GLU A 95 -10.17 -7.63 -11.04
N PRO A 96 -11.11 -6.67 -10.96
CA PRO A 96 -10.87 -5.30 -11.39
C PRO A 96 -9.68 -4.66 -10.67
N GLY A 97 -8.82 -3.97 -11.42
CA GLY A 97 -7.68 -3.25 -10.86
C GLY A 97 -6.39 -4.07 -10.78
N HIS A 98 -6.39 -5.32 -11.27
CA HIS A 98 -5.18 -6.13 -11.37
C HIS A 98 -4.07 -5.47 -12.22
N GLU A 99 -4.41 -4.57 -13.13
CA GLU A 99 -3.45 -3.79 -13.92
C GLU A 99 -2.44 -3.01 -13.05
N VAL A 100 -2.77 -2.70 -11.79
CA VAL A 100 -1.83 -2.07 -10.85
C VAL A 100 -0.56 -2.93 -10.66
N VAL A 101 -0.67 -4.25 -10.80
CA VAL A 101 0.44 -5.20 -10.70
C VAL A 101 1.47 -4.98 -11.81
N GLU A 102 1.03 -4.55 -13.00
CA GLU A 102 1.91 -4.25 -14.14
C GLU A 102 2.78 -3.01 -13.91
N HIS A 103 2.41 -2.19 -12.93
CA HIS A 103 3.08 -0.95 -12.58
C HIS A 103 4.00 -1.06 -11.34
N LEU A 104 4.09 -2.24 -10.73
CA LEU A 104 4.98 -2.46 -9.58
C LEU A 104 6.44 -2.24 -9.99
N GLY A 105 7.19 -1.56 -9.11
CA GLY A 105 8.65 -1.44 -9.25
C GLY A 105 9.37 -2.80 -9.18
N PRO A 106 10.67 -2.86 -9.50
CA PRO A 106 11.41 -4.13 -9.55
C PRO A 106 11.38 -4.95 -8.26
N LEU A 107 11.49 -4.31 -7.09
CA LEU A 107 11.50 -4.99 -5.79
C LEU A 107 10.10 -5.47 -5.41
N LEU A 108 9.09 -4.60 -5.55
CA LEU A 108 7.69 -4.98 -5.32
C LEU A 108 7.27 -6.12 -6.25
N SER A 109 7.61 -6.03 -7.54
CA SER A 109 7.38 -7.08 -8.54
C SER A 109 8.03 -8.41 -8.16
N ALA A 110 9.27 -8.39 -7.64
CA ALA A 110 9.96 -9.59 -7.21
C ALA A 110 9.24 -10.25 -6.03
N LYS A 111 8.87 -9.44 -5.02
CA LYS A 111 8.13 -9.93 -3.84
C LYS A 111 6.74 -10.43 -4.17
N TYR A 112 6.03 -9.76 -5.07
CA TYR A 112 4.73 -10.20 -5.53
C TYR A 112 4.79 -11.59 -6.19
N ARG A 113 5.82 -11.87 -7.01
CA ARG A 113 5.99 -13.19 -7.63
C ARG A 113 6.40 -14.28 -6.64
N GLU A 114 7.18 -13.94 -5.61
CA GLU A 114 7.50 -14.87 -4.52
C GLU A 114 6.24 -15.26 -3.74
N LEU A 115 5.36 -14.28 -3.49
CA LEU A 115 4.10 -14.46 -2.76
C LEU A 115 3.06 -15.22 -3.60
N ARG A 116 2.94 -14.88 -4.89
CA ARG A 116 1.96 -15.43 -5.83
C ARG A 116 2.67 -16.05 -7.05
N PRO A 117 3.24 -17.26 -6.91
CA PRO A 117 4.00 -17.89 -8.00
C PRO A 117 3.16 -18.24 -9.24
N SER A 118 1.84 -18.31 -9.10
CA SER A 118 0.90 -18.60 -10.19
C SER A 118 0.31 -17.36 -10.87
N GLY A 119 0.60 -16.16 -10.35
CA GLY A 119 -0.15 -14.93 -10.66
C GLY A 119 -1.41 -14.81 -9.81
#